data_AF-A0A3C1ZBX8-F1
#
_entry.id   AF-A0A3C1ZBX8-F1
#
_cell.length_a   1.000
_cell.length_b   1.000
_cell.length_c   1.000
_cell.angle_alpha   90.00
_cell.angle_beta   90.00
_cell.angle_gamma   90.00
#
_symmetry.space_group_name_H-M   'P 1'
#
loop_
_entity.id
_entity.type
_entity.pdbx_description
1 polymer ?
#
loop_
_entity_poly.entity_id
_entity_poly.type
_entity_poly.pdbx_seq_one_letter_code
_entity_poly.pdbx_strand_id
1 'polypeptide(L)'
;MLRQRIASKIDVFAGPVLNFNLHASMETTYTLAGDKVKHKSNHIHQVPVTVDVMGGIKWRCLGCYVRYSPCHVLREQYAPAFNPLTVGLYIGF
;
A
#
# COMPACT_ATOMS: atom_id res chain seq x y z
N MET A 1 -15.74 4.56 -3.36
CA MET A 1 -15.79 3.45 -2.38
C MET A 1 -17.25 3.17 -2.06
N LEU A 2 -17.71 1.94 -2.28
CA LEU A 2 -19.08 1.50 -1.98
C LEU A 2 -19.12 0.93 -0.56
N ARG A 3 -20.11 1.34 0.22
CA ARG A 3 -20.34 0.82 1.57
C ARG A 3 -21.81 0.44 1.72
N GLN A 4 -22.06 -0.77 2.21
CA GLN A 4 -23.40 -1.28 2.44
C GLN A 4 -23.50 -1.81 3.86
N ARG A 5 -24.58 -1.42 4.55
CA ARG A 5 -24.93 -1.99 5.86
C ARG A 5 -25.83 -3.20 5.63
N ILE A 6 -25.38 -4.38 6.07
CA ILE A 6 -26.12 -5.64 5.89
C ILE A 6 -26.98 -5.93 7.12
N ALA A 7 -26.50 -5.59 8.31
CA ALA A 7 -27.23 -5.74 9.57
C ALA A 7 -26.99 -4.52 10.46
N SER A 8 -27.77 -4.35 11.53
CA SER A 8 -27.68 -3.18 12.43
C SER A 8 -26.27 -2.92 13.00
N LYS A 9 -25.38 -3.93 12.95
CA LYS A 9 -24.02 -3.87 13.49
C LYS A 9 -22.94 -4.31 12.51
N ILE A 10 -23.30 -4.68 11.27
CA ILE A 10 -22.35 -5.17 10.25
C ILE A 10 -22.38 -4.23 9.05
N ASP A 11 -21.24 -3.62 8.78
CA ASP A 11 -21.02 -2.82 7.58
C ASP A 11 -19.97 -3.53 6.71
N VAL A 12 -20.24 -3.62 5.41
CA VAL A 12 -19.26 -4.08 4.41
C VAL A 12 -18.91 -2.92 3.49
N PHE A 13 -17.68 -2.90 3.01
CA PHE A 13 -17.24 -1.93 2.02
C PHE A 13 -16.31 -2.56 1.01
N ALA A 14 -16.34 -2.02 -0.20
CA ALA A 14 -15.40 -2.36 -1.25
C ALA A 14 -15.22 -1.16 -2.19
N GLY A 15 -14.02 -0.98 -2.72
CA GLY A 15 -13.79 0.00 -3.77
C GLY A 15 -12.34 0.20 -4.13
N PRO A 16 -12.09 0.93 -5.21
CA PRO A 16 -10.75 1.32 -5.59
C PRO A 16 -10.20 2.37 -4.62
N VAL A 17 -8.91 2.31 -4.37
CA VAL A 17 -8.11 3.30 -3.65
C VAL A 17 -7.04 3.80 -4.62
N LEU A 18 -7.06 5.10 -4.89
CA LEU A 18 -6.05 5.75 -5.73
C LEU A 18 -4.91 6.24 -4.85
N ASN A 19 -3.68 5.87 -5.18
CA ASN A 19 -2.49 6.37 -4.50
C ASN A 19 -1.66 7.20 -5.48
N PHE A 20 -1.28 8.41 -5.07
CA PHE A 20 -0.44 9.31 -5.84
C PHE A 20 1.00 9.27 -5.29
N ASN A 21 1.91 8.62 -6.01
CA ASN A 21 3.32 8.50 -5.63
C ASN A 21 4.16 9.58 -6.32
N LEU A 22 3.93 10.84 -5.94
CA LEU A 22 4.56 12.00 -6.61
C LEU A 22 6.06 12.12 -6.37
N HIS A 23 6.56 11.55 -5.27
CA HIS A 23 7.97 11.58 -4.91
C HIS A 23 8.40 10.21 -4.38
N ALA A 24 9.54 9.71 -4.87
CA ALA A 24 10.13 8.49 -4.38
C ALA A 24 11.66 8.61 -4.36
N SER A 25 12.27 8.24 -3.23
CA SER A 25 13.71 8.24 -3.03
C SER A 25 14.12 6.95 -2.35
N MET A 26 15.23 6.35 -2.77
CA MET A 26 15.82 5.18 -2.15
C MET A 26 17.19 5.54 -1.57
N GLU A 27 17.39 5.29 -0.27
CA GLU A 27 18.68 5.43 0.41
C GLU A 27 19.24 4.04 0.70
N THR A 28 20.41 3.74 0.13
CA THR A 28 21.19 2.54 0.41
C THR A 28 22.33 2.91 1.33
N THR A 29 22.34 2.35 2.55
CA THR A 29 23.44 2.50 3.49
C THR A 29 24.13 1.15 3.68
N TYR A 30 25.45 1.10 3.48
CA TYR A 30 26.26 -0.08 3.76
C TYR A 30 27.57 0.30 4.42
N THR A 31 28.13 -0.64 5.18
CA THR A 31 29.44 -0.46 5.83
C THR A 31 30.50 -1.14 4.97
N LEU A 32 31.48 -0.36 4.50
CA LEU A 32 32.60 -0.87 3.73
C LEU A 32 33.88 -0.55 4.50
N ALA A 33 34.64 -1.58 4.89
CA ALA A 33 35.92 -1.43 5.60
C ALA A 33 35.90 -0.55 6.87
N GLY A 34 34.76 -0.48 7.57
CA GLY A 34 34.59 0.32 8.79
C GLY A 34 33.92 1.69 8.58
N ASP A 35 33.86 2.16 7.34
CA ASP A 35 33.21 3.42 6.98
C ASP A 35 31.74 3.21 6.56
N LYS A 36 30.87 4.09 7.04
CA LYS A 36 29.45 4.12 6.64
C LYS A 36 29.31 4.89 5.32
N VAL A 37 28.99 4.17 4.25
CA VAL A 37 28.73 4.76 2.94
C VAL A 37 27.22 4.88 2.74
N LYS A 38 26.77 6.06 2.30
CA LYS A 38 25.37 6.36 2.00
C LYS A 38 25.22 6.74 0.53
N HIS A 39 24.38 6.01 -0.20
CA HIS A 39 23.97 6.36 -1.56
C HIS A 39 22.48 6.69 -1.56
N LYS A 40 22.14 7.90 -2.00
CA LYS A 40 20.75 8.35 -2.16
C LYS A 40 20.43 8.49 -3.65
N SER A 41 19.44 7.75 -4.12
CA SER A 41 18.88 7.88 -5.48
C SER A 41 17.49 8.49 -5.40
N ASN A 42 17.31 9.68 -5.98
CA ASN A 42 16.07 10.47 -5.90
C ASN A 42 15.14 10.31 -7.12
N HIS A 43 15.39 9.30 -7.97
CA HIS A 43 14.65 9.14 -9.23
C HIS A 43 14.45 7.67 -9.59
N ILE A 44 13.73 6.95 -8.73
CA ILE A 44 13.52 5.50 -8.86
C ILE A 44 12.38 5.12 -9.84
N HIS A 45 12.02 6.02 -10.77
CA HIS A 45 11.01 5.78 -11.81
C HIS A 45 9.71 5.15 -11.26
N GLN A 46 9.16 5.74 -10.21
CA GLN A 46 7.92 5.27 -9.60
C GLN A 46 6.71 5.46 -10.54
N VAL A 47 5.71 4.61 -10.36
CA VAL A 47 4.42 4.77 -11.04
C VAL A 47 3.64 5.88 -10.32
N PRO A 48 3.35 7.02 -10.98
CA PRO A 48 2.84 8.21 -10.30
C PRO A 48 1.43 8.02 -9.75
N VAL A 49 0.63 7.12 -10.34
CA VAL A 49 -0.72 6.79 -9.90
C VAL A 49 -0.87 5.28 -9.86
N THR A 50 -1.17 4.71 -8.69
CA THR A 50 -1.52 3.30 -8.54
C THR A 50 -2.98 3.15 -8.10
N VAL A 51 -3.60 2.05 -8.53
CA VAL A 51 -4.97 1.71 -8.14
C VAL A 51 -4.91 0.42 -7.32
N ASP A 52 -5.34 0.50 -6.08
CA ASP A 52 -5.54 -0.67 -5.23
C ASP A 52 -7.02 -1.01 -5.15
N VAL A 53 -7.34 -2.29 -5.01
CA VAL A 53 -8.70 -2.74 -4.69
C VAL A 53 -8.73 -3.06 -3.20
N MET A 54 -9.58 -2.36 -2.45
CA MET A 54 -9.74 -2.56 -1.01
C MET A 54 -11.16 -2.99 -0.69
N GLY A 55 -11.30 -3.97 0.19
CA GLY A 55 -12.59 -4.38 0.74
C GLY A 55 -12.46 -4.79 2.20
N GLY A 56 -13.55 -4.69 2.96
CA GLY A 56 -13.51 -5.00 4.37
C GLY A 56 -14.88 -5.10 5.02
N ILE A 57 -14.86 -5.63 6.23
CA ILE A 57 -16.03 -5.86 7.06
C ILE A 57 -15.78 -5.18 8.40
N LYS A 58 -16.79 -4.47 8.89
CA LYS A 58 -16.81 -3.87 10.22
C LYS A 58 -17.92 -4.49 11.04
N TRP A 59 -17.58 -4.96 12.23
CA TRP A 59 -18.52 -5.37 13.25
C TRP A 59 -18.38 -4.49 14.50
N ARG A 60 -19.40 -3.67 14.78
CA ARG A 60 -19.38 -2.66 15.84
C ARG A 60 -18.12 -1.77 15.74
N CYS A 61 -17.16 -1.96 16.65
CA CYS A 61 -15.92 -1.20 16.79
C CYS A 61 -14.70 -1.89 16.15
N LEU A 62 -14.80 -3.16 15.79
CA LEU A 62 -13.72 -3.94 15.21
C LEU A 62 -13.96 -4.10 13.72
N GLY A 63 -12.94 -3.87 12.91
CA GLY A 63 -13.01 -4.12 11.47
C GLY A 63 -11.76 -4.78 10.95
N CYS A 64 -11.95 -5.53 9.87
CA CYS A 64 -10.87 -6.10 9.07
C CYS A 64 -10.98 -5.60 7.64
N TYR A 65 -9.85 -5.49 6.97
CA TYR A 65 -9.80 -5.15 5.56
C TYR A 65 -8.73 -5.98 4.85
N VAL A 66 -8.98 -6.19 3.57
CA VAL A 66 -8.04 -6.72 2.60
C VAL A 66 -7.81 -5.64 1.55
N ARG A 67 -6.57 -5.44 1.16
CA ARG A 67 -6.18 -4.55 0.07
C ARG A 67 -5.26 -5.30 -0.86
N TYR A 68 -5.62 -5.33 -2.14
CA TYR A 68 -4.84 -5.92 -3.21
C TYR A 68 -4.33 -4.80 -4.12
N SER A 69 -3.02 -4.77 -4.34
CA SER A 69 -2.36 -3.81 -5.24
C SER A 69 -1.90 -4.53 -6.51
N PRO A 70 -2.68 -4.47 -7.61
CA PRO A 70 -2.28 -5.05 -8.89
C PRO A 70 -1.21 -4.23 -9.63
N CYS A 71 -0.95 -2.99 -9.18
CA CYS A 71 0.00 -2.09 -9.82
C CYS A 71 1.35 -2.08 -9.07
N HIS A 72 2.43 -2.20 -9.82
CA HIS A 72 3.78 -2.03 -9.29
C HIS A 72 4.04 -0.56 -8.91
N VAL A 73 4.61 -0.33 -7.73
CA VAL A 73 4.99 1.03 -7.28
C VAL A 73 6.25 1.51 -8.01
N LEU A 74 7.09 0.57 -8.47
CA LEU A 74 8.31 0.81 -9.23
C LEU A 74 8.14 0.21 -10.64
N ARG A 75 8.65 0.86 -11.69
CA ARG A 75 8.63 0.28 -13.05
C ARG A 75 9.42 -1.04 -13.05
N GLU A 76 8.85 -2.09 -13.66
CA GLU A 76 9.39 -3.47 -13.69
C GLU A 76 10.84 -3.58 -14.18
N GLN A 77 11.32 -2.60 -14.95
CA GLN A 77 12.71 -2.53 -15.42
C GLN A 77 13.72 -2.23 -14.30
N TYR A 78 13.26 -1.79 -13.13
CA TYR A 78 14.10 -1.31 -12.02
C TYR A 78 13.85 -2.03 -10.69
N ALA A 79 12.85 -2.92 -10.60
CA ALA A 79 12.53 -3.68 -9.39
C ALA A 79 11.73 -4.96 -9.67
N PRO A 80 11.76 -5.95 -8.77
CA PRO A 80 10.90 -7.15 -8.87
C PRO A 80 9.42 -6.78 -8.91
N ALA A 81 8.68 -7.38 -9.84
CA ALA A 81 7.24 -7.26 -9.96
C ALA A 81 6.54 -7.92 -8.76
N PHE A 82 6.31 -7.15 -7.69
CA PHE A 82 5.59 -7.61 -6.50
C PHE A 82 4.15 -7.09 -6.53
N ASN A 83 3.19 -8.00 -6.28
CA ASN A 83 1.77 -7.67 -6.16
C ASN A 83 1.35 -7.91 -4.70
N PRO A 84 1.47 -6.90 -3.83
CA PRO A 84 1.24 -7.11 -2.41
C PRO A 84 -0.26 -7.31 -2.13
N LEU A 85 -0.55 -8.34 -1.34
CA LEU A 85 -1.83 -8.54 -0.67
C LEU A 85 -1.66 -8.13 0.79
N THR A 86 -2.30 -7.04 1.19
CA THR A 86 -2.30 -6.53 2.56
C THR A 86 -3.58 -6.97 3.27
N VAL A 87 -3.45 -7.50 4.49
CA VAL A 87 -4.58 -7.75 5.38
C VAL A 87 -4.35 -6.93 6.66
N GLY A 88 -5.37 -6.23 7.13
CA GLY A 88 -5.25 -5.39 8.32
C GLY A 88 -6.48 -5.45 9.21
N LEU A 89 -6.25 -5.21 10.50
CA LEU A 89 -7.27 -5.01 11.51
C LEU A 89 -7.26 -3.53 11.90
N TYR A 90 -8.43 -2.97 12.16
CA TYR A 90 -8.57 -1.61 12.65
C TYR A 90 -9.67 -1.54 13.71
N ILE A 91 -9.53 -0.58 14.61
CA ILE A 91 -10.55 -0.24 15.61
C ILE A 91 -11.10 1.12 15.19
N GLY A 92 -12.42 1.22 15.03
CA GLY A 92 -13.09 2.46 14.65
C GLY A 92 -14.36 2.65 15.45
N PHE A 93 -14.46 3.80 16.14
CA PHE A 93 -15.62 4.19 16.93
C PHE A 93 -16.78 4.66 16.04
#